data_AF-A0A7C3IZ74-F1
#
_entry.id   AF-A0A7C3IZ74-F1
#
_cell.length_a   1.000
_cell.length_b   1.000
_cell.length_c   1.000
_cell.angle_alpha   90.00
_cell.angle_beta   90.00
_cell.angle_gamma   90.00
#
_symmetry.space_group_name_H-M   'P 1'
#
loop_
_entity.id
_entity.type
_entity.pdbx_description
1 polymer ?
#
loop_
_entity_poly.entity_id
_entity_poly.type
_entity_poly.pdbx_seq_one_letter_code
_entity_poly.pdbx_strand_id
1 'polypeptide(L)' 'MGISTFEGVVENGVIRLPADVTLPEKARVYGVVPGVESAPRARIRTPRLARPEQAADFAKEVIQVAPDARV' A
#
# COMPACT_ATOMS: atom_id res chain seq x y z
N MET A 1 -8.56 -16.08 -21.20
CA MET A 1 -8.79 -15.86 -19.76
C MET A 1 -10.13 -15.17 -19.64
N GLY A 2 -11.17 -15.89 -19.19
CA GLY A 2 -12.52 -15.33 -19.07
C GLY A 2 -12.69 -14.64 -17.72
N ILE A 3 -13.30 -13.45 -17.73
CA ILE A 3 -13.71 -12.75 -16.51
C ILE A 3 -15.22 -12.82 -16.49
N SER A 4 -15.79 -13.40 -15.44
CA SER A 4 -17.23 -13.40 -15.19
C SER A 4 -17.53 -12.45 -14.05
N THR A 5 -18.54 -11.62 -14.22
CA THR A 5 -19.03 -10.70 -13.18
C THR A 5 -20.35 -11.24 -12.66
N PHE A 6 -20.46 -11.35 -11.34
CA PHE A 6 -21.68 -11.78 -10.65
C PHE A 6 -22.13 -10.66 -9.74
N GLU A 7 -23.43 -10.42 -9.69
CA GLU A 7 -24.03 -9.56 -8.68
C GLU A 7 -24.14 -10.32 -7.36
N GLY A 8 -23.80 -9.66 -6.26
CA GLY A 8 -23.90 -10.21 -4.93
C GLY A 8 -24.33 -9.12 -3.96
N VAL A 9 -25.04 -9.52 -2.91
CA VAL A 9 -25.53 -8.61 -1.87
C VAL A 9 -24.64 -8.75 -0.64
N VAL A 10 -24.31 -7.62 0.00
CA VAL A 10 -23.58 -7.64 1.26
C VAL A 10 -24.58 -7.78 2.39
N GLU A 11 -24.58 -8.92 3.08
CA GLU A 11 -25.40 -9.18 4.25
C GLU A 11 -24.50 -9.40 5.47
N ASN A 12 -24.64 -8.56 6.50
CA ASN A 12 -23.80 -8.60 7.71
C ASN A 12 -22.28 -8.58 7.43
N GLY A 13 -21.86 -7.81 6.43
CA GLY A 13 -20.45 -7.71 6.01
C GLY A 13 -19.92 -8.91 5.22
N VAL A 14 -20.77 -9.90 4.92
CA VAL A 14 -20.43 -11.05 4.10
C VAL A 14 -21.06 -10.89 2.72
N ILE A 15 -20.26 -11.06 1.67
CA ILE A 15 -20.76 -11.09 0.29
C ILE A 15 -21.52 -12.40 0.10
N ARG A 16 -22.83 -12.30 -0.19
CA ARG A 16 -23.68 -13.41 -0.56
C ARG A 16 -23.86 -13.43 -2.07
N LEU A 17 -23.44 -14.53 -2.69
CA LEU A 17 -23.65 -14.78 -4.10
C LEU A 17 -24.95 -15.58 -4.30
N PRO A 18 -25.60 -15.46 -5.47
CA PRO A 18 -26.70 -16.33 -5.85
C PRO A 18 -26.32 -17.81 -5.75
N ALA A 19 -27.30 -18.66 -5.42
CA ALA A 19 -27.07 -20.07 -5.10
C ALA A 19 -26.52 -20.90 -6.28
N ASP A 20 -26.69 -20.42 -7.51
CA ASP A 20 -26.20 -21.01 -8.75
C ASP A 20 -24.75 -20.61 -9.09
N VAL A 21 -24.15 -19.69 -8.34
CA VAL A 21 -22.77 -19.24 -8.55
C VAL A 21 -21.82 -20.04 -7.67
N THR A 22 -21.01 -20.89 -8.30
CA THR A 22 -19.90 -21.60 -7.63
C THR A 22 -18.57 -21.02 -8.06
N LEU A 23 -17.79 -20.53 -7.10
CA LEU A 23 -16.43 -20.05 -7.36
C LEU A 23 -15.42 -21.19 -7.25
N PRO A 24 -14.43 -21.28 -8.17
CA PRO A 24 -13.36 -22.28 -8.06
C PRO A 24 -12.53 -22.11 -6.78
N GLU A 25 -11.98 -23.22 -6.27
CA GLU A 25 -11.09 -23.17 -5.11
C GLU A 25 -9.88 -22.25 -5.37
N LYS A 26 -9.54 -21.40 -4.38
CA LYS A 26 -8.43 -20.42 -4.44
C LYS A 26 -8.56 -19.36 -5.55
N ALA A 27 -9.73 -19.20 -6.17
CA ALA A 27 -9.96 -18.12 -7.12
C ALA A 27 -9.81 -16.74 -6.43
N ARG A 28 -9.13 -15.82 -7.11
CA ARG A 28 -9.05 -14.41 -6.68
C ARG A 28 -10.34 -13.70 -7.07
N VAL A 29 -10.96 -13.02 -6.11
CA VAL A 29 -12.19 -12.25 -6.29
C VAL A 29 -11.89 -10.77 -6.12
N TYR A 30 -12.46 -9.94 -6.99
CA TYR A 30 -12.41 -8.48 -6.90
C TYR A 30 -13.84 -7.96 -6.75
N GLY A 31 -14.10 -7.22 -5.68
CA GLY A 31 -15.41 -6.60 -5.43
C GLY A 31 -15.40 -5.12 -5.81
N VAL A 32 -16.46 -4.67 -6.48
CA VAL A 32 -16.74 -3.24 -6.70
C VAL A 32 -17.92 -2.89 -5.80
N VAL A 33 -17.68 -2.04 -4.79
CA VAL A 33 -18.72 -1.63 -3.85
C VAL A 33 -19.00 -0.14 -4.04
N PRO A 34 -20.20 0.24 -4.55
CA PRO A 34 -20.55 1.64 -4.73
C PRO A 34 -20.75 2.34 -3.37
N GLY A 35 -20.37 3.61 -3.28
CA GLY A 35 -20.64 4.45 -2.10
C GLY A 35 -19.73 4.20 -0.88
N VAL A 36 -18.75 3.32 -0.97
CA VAL A 36 -17.73 3.16 0.07
C VAL A 36 -16.53 4.03 -0.29
N GLU A 37 -16.32 5.10 0.47
CA GLU A 37 -15.04 5.80 0.44
C GLU A 37 -13.98 4.88 1.07
N SER A 38 -13.06 4.37 0.23
CA SER A 38 -11.89 3.69 0.78
C SER A 38 -11.17 4.70 1.66
N ALA A 39 -11.00 4.39 2.95
CA ALA A 39 -10.19 5.23 3.83
C ALA A 39 -8.88 5.53 3.11
N PRO A 40 -8.54 6.82 2.88
CA PRO A 40 -7.34 7.15 2.12
C PRO A 40 -6.17 6.50 2.84
N ARG A 41 -5.44 5.63 2.13
CA ARG A 41 -4.23 5.02 2.66
C ARG A 41 -3.36 6.16 3.20
N ALA A 42 -3.13 6.18 4.51
CA ALA A 42 -2.30 7.19 5.15
C ALA A 42 -0.94 7.17 4.47
N ARG A 43 -0.68 8.18 3.64
CA ARG A 43 0.54 8.27 2.85
C ARG A 43 1.46 9.21 3.60
N ILE A 44 2.43 8.64 4.31
CA ILE A 44 3.52 9.42 4.88
C ILE A 44 4.35 9.92 3.69
N ARG A 45 4.22 11.21 3.37
CA ARG A 45 5.09 11.83 2.38
C ARG A 45 6.46 11.98 3.02
N THR A 46 7.43 11.23 2.53
CA THR A 46 8.82 11.46 2.92
C THR A 46 9.25 12.84 2.40
N PRO A 47 10.03 13.60 3.19
CA PRO A 47 10.65 14.82 2.68
C PRO A 47 11.43 14.51 1.42
N ARG A 48 11.27 15.33 0.38
CA ARG A 48 12.08 15.29 -0.83
C ARG A 48 12.89 16.58 -0.89
N LEU A 49 14.08 16.51 -1.49
CA LEU A 49 14.83 17.73 -1.81
C LEU A 49 14.00 18.59 -2.76
N ALA A 50 14.01 19.91 -2.55
CA ALA A 50 13.37 20.86 -3.46
C ALA A 50 13.98 20.79 -4.87
N ARG A 51 15.26 20.39 -4.95
CA ARG A 51 16.06 20.22 -6.17
C ARG A 51 16.86 18.92 -6.09
N PRO A 52 16.45 17.85 -6.79
CA PRO A 52 17.13 16.55 -6.73
C PRO A 52 18.63 16.59 -7.06
N GLU A 53 19.05 17.53 -7.90
CA GLU A 53 20.44 17.74 -8.30
C GLU A 53 21.36 18.15 -7.13
N GLN A 54 20.82 18.68 -6.03
CA GLN A 54 21.59 19.09 -4.84
C GLN A 54 21.93 17.94 -3.90
N ALA A 55 21.59 16.69 -4.25
CA ALA A 55 21.86 15.54 -3.37
C ALA A 55 23.35 15.42 -2.98
N ALA A 56 24.26 15.84 -3.87
CA ALA A 56 25.69 15.82 -3.61
C ALA A 56 26.12 16.75 -2.46
N ASP A 57 25.40 17.85 -2.23
CA ASP A 57 25.71 18.84 -1.18
C ASP A 57 25.46 18.29 0.23
N PHE A 58 24.66 17.23 0.34
CA PHE A 58 24.33 16.56 1.61
C PHE A 58 25.16 15.29 1.86
N ALA A 59 26.24 15.09 1.10
CA ALA A 59 27.15 13.98 1.35
C ALA A 59 27.77 14.11 2.76
N LYS A 60 27.54 13.10 3.61
CA LYS A 60 28.06 13.10 4.98
C LYS A 60 29.57 12.93 4.96
N GLU A 61 30.29 13.88 5.54
CA GLU A 61 31.70 13.71 5.87
C GLU A 61 31.83 13.04 7.24
N VAL A 62 32.68 12.01 7.34
CA VAL A 62 32.99 11.34 8.60
C VAL A 62 34.48 11.48 8.84
N ILE A 63 34.87 12.29 9.83
CA ILE A 63 36.24 12.39 10.28
C ILE A 63 36.44 11.51 11.52
N GLN A 64 37.52 10.73 11.51
CA GLN A 64 37.93 9.99 12.70
C GLN A 64 38.74 10.93 13.58
N VAL A 65 38.16 11.33 14.71
CA VAL A 65 38.87 12.10 15.73
C VAL A 65 39.76 11.16 16.54
N ALA A 66 40.94 11.64 16.94
CA ALA A 66 41.82 10.90 17.84
C ALA A 66 41.06 10.51 19.12
N PRO A 67 41.29 9.32 19.67
CA PRO A 67 40.68 8.94 20.94
C PRO A 67 41.05 9.97 22.01
N ASP A 68 40.04 10.46 22.74
CA ASP A 68 40.25 11.37 23.87
C ASP A 68 41.26 10.76 24.84
N ALA A 69 42.14 11.61 25.38
CA ALA A 69 43.16 11.19 26.33
C ALA A 69 42.48 10.44 27.48
N ARG A 70 42.87 9.17 27.69
CA ARG A 70 42.39 8.31 28.76
C ARG A 70 42.64 9.03 30.10
N VAL A 71 41.57 9.43 30.78
CA VAL A 71 41.58 9.84 32.19
C VAL A 71 41.66 8.59 33.05
#